data_AF-A0A136KF40-F1
#
_entry.id   AF-A0A136KF40-F1
#
_cell.length_a   1.000
_cell.length_b   1.000
_cell.length_c   1.000
_cell.angle_alpha   90.00
_cell.angle_beta   90.00
_cell.angle_gamma   90.00
#
_symmetry.space_group_name_H-M   'P 1'
#
loop_
_entity.id
_entity.type
_entity.pdbx_description
1 polymer ?
#
loop_
_entity_poly.entity_id
_entity_poly.type
_entity_poly.pdbx_seq_one_letter_code
_entity_poly.pdbx_strand_id
1 'polypeptide(L)'
;MNKLISLVIPNEHNNYHPYLIRSATLSLYLVALILINVVFSGSIVSPVSAAVDASALYQLHNEERQRFGLKPLSVNTSLIVSATNKANAMLQADCWSHFCPEGKSPWDFFDSAGYTYVFAGENLAEGFRENGAVMNAWMNSPTHRENVLKGEFTEIGIGFAYGNYQGVRNNTIVVVHFGSRSFSGSNLPGSDGNTLQGSNKITIDNPENGYVTNDNSFPISGKTIPNSEVAIERNNELQGRVEAQGESFTFRPSEPYPDGASIFKALAYQNNTLQAFSNEVQVTVDTVAPEIIKESVRVASLSYNEDDAVIINLKTDSDASVIESNIPGLTFRGSLNNWEGEASKSLLGQVSNIKLTAIDLAGNSSSIELPTGQLMAQVLSIETISPKPTTFFRRCAGIISRKYHESRCKSANKYDVYCLSYVTIRH
;
A
#
# COMPACT_ATOMS: atom_id res chain seq x y z
N MET A 1 23.74 13.12 61.46
CA MET A 1 24.47 13.93 60.45
C MET A 1 25.89 13.39 60.41
N ASN A 2 26.42 12.68 59.41
CA ASN A 2 26.28 12.91 57.98
C ASN A 2 26.97 11.77 57.18
N LYS A 3 26.47 10.52 57.26
CA LYS A 3 26.97 9.44 56.36
C LYS A 3 26.79 9.77 54.88
N LEU A 4 25.81 10.63 54.55
CA LEU A 4 25.59 11.14 53.20
C LEU A 4 26.66 12.14 52.75
N ILE A 5 27.28 12.88 53.67
CA ILE A 5 28.33 13.85 53.30
C ILE A 5 29.63 13.12 52.95
N SER A 6 29.97 12.02 53.64
CA SER A 6 31.16 11.24 53.30
C SER A 6 31.10 10.54 51.95
N LEU A 7 29.93 10.42 51.32
CA LEU A 7 29.77 9.93 49.95
C LEU A 7 30.31 10.93 48.90
N VAL A 8 30.12 12.23 49.12
CA VAL A 8 30.36 13.30 48.12
C VAL A 8 31.52 14.22 48.50
N ILE A 9 31.76 14.42 49.80
CA ILE A 9 32.70 15.43 50.32
C ILE A 9 33.85 14.73 51.07
N PRO A 10 35.12 15.07 50.77
CA PRO A 10 36.29 14.63 51.53
C PRO A 10 36.19 14.99 53.02
N ASN A 11 36.44 14.02 53.90
CA ASN A 11 36.58 14.25 55.33
C ASN A 11 37.49 13.19 55.96
N GLU A 12 37.86 13.41 57.23
CA GLU A 12 38.73 12.50 57.98
C GLU A 12 38.18 11.05 58.04
N HIS A 13 36.86 10.87 58.05
CA HIS A 13 36.22 9.55 58.11
C HIS A 13 36.17 8.81 56.76
N ASN A 14 36.51 9.46 55.63
CA ASN A 14 36.66 8.82 54.32
C ASN A 14 38.09 8.91 53.78
N ASN A 15 39.08 9.17 54.64
CA ASN A 15 40.47 9.41 54.29
C ASN A 15 40.62 10.48 53.20
N TYR A 16 39.79 11.53 53.24
CA TYR A 16 39.72 12.60 52.24
C TYR A 16 39.44 12.12 50.80
N HIS A 17 38.94 10.89 50.63
CA HIS A 17 38.54 10.34 49.34
C HIS A 17 37.05 9.99 49.35
N PRO A 18 36.19 10.79 48.68
CA PRO A 18 34.76 10.55 48.59
C PRO A 18 34.46 9.14 48.07
N TYR A 19 33.55 8.42 48.75
CA TYR A 19 33.25 7.04 48.39
C TYR A 19 32.66 6.90 46.97
N LEU A 20 31.99 7.93 46.42
CA LEU A 20 31.40 7.90 45.07
C LEU A 20 32.43 8.01 43.92
N ILE A 21 33.64 8.49 44.20
CA ILE A 21 34.69 8.72 43.19
C ILE A 21 35.77 7.62 43.25
N ARG A 22 35.57 6.58 44.08
CA ARG A 22 36.48 5.44 44.13
C ARG A 22 36.28 4.57 42.89
N SER A 23 37.36 3.97 42.41
CA SER A 23 37.34 3.12 41.20
C SER A 23 36.27 2.03 41.27
N ALA A 24 36.12 1.38 42.43
CA ALA A 24 35.11 0.33 42.62
C ALA A 24 33.66 0.83 42.46
N THR A 25 33.33 2.03 42.96
CA THR A 25 31.98 2.61 42.86
C THR A 25 31.71 3.19 41.48
N LEU A 26 32.72 3.76 40.83
CA LEU A 26 32.64 4.17 39.42
C LEU A 26 32.44 2.99 38.48
N SER A 27 33.13 1.86 38.71
CA SER A 27 32.90 0.63 37.94
C SER A 27 31.48 0.10 38.14
N LEU A 28 30.96 0.12 39.37
CA LEU A 28 29.60 -0.31 39.68
C LEU A 28 28.55 0.61 39.03
N TYR A 29 28.82 1.91 39.00
CA TYR A 29 28.01 2.90 38.31
C TYR A 29 28.02 2.72 36.78
N LEU A 30 29.18 2.44 36.18
CA LEU A 30 29.30 2.12 34.74
C LEU A 30 28.52 0.85 34.38
N VAL A 31 28.63 -0.21 35.17
CA VAL A 31 27.85 -1.44 34.97
C VAL A 31 26.35 -1.17 35.09
N ALA A 32 25.93 -0.36 36.07
CA ALA A 32 24.54 0.04 36.21
C ALA A 32 24.04 0.86 35.02
N LEU A 33 24.86 1.77 34.47
CA LEU A 33 24.51 2.52 33.25
C LEU A 33 24.39 1.62 32.03
N ILE A 34 25.28 0.64 31.86
CA ILE A 34 25.20 -0.33 30.77
C ILE A 34 23.93 -1.17 30.92
N LEU A 35 23.63 -1.66 32.14
CA LEU A 35 22.41 -2.43 32.41
C LEU A 35 21.14 -1.60 32.18
N ILE A 36 21.13 -0.34 32.59
CA ILE A 36 20.01 0.58 32.32
C ILE A 36 19.84 0.76 30.81
N ASN A 37 20.91 0.98 30.04
CA ASN A 37 20.79 1.09 28.59
C ASN A 37 20.32 -0.23 27.95
N VAL A 38 20.83 -1.39 28.39
CA VAL A 38 20.37 -2.71 27.89
C VAL A 38 18.88 -2.95 28.21
N VAL A 39 18.41 -2.54 29.38
CA VAL A 39 17.01 -2.70 29.81
C VAL A 39 16.09 -1.69 29.11
N PHE A 40 16.54 -0.46 28.86
CA PHE A 40 15.73 0.59 28.21
C PHE A 40 15.77 0.56 26.68
N SER A 41 16.85 0.05 26.06
CA SER A 41 16.92 -0.14 24.60
C SER A 41 16.05 -1.31 24.10
N GLY A 42 15.54 -2.16 25.00
CA GLY A 42 14.78 -3.36 24.65
C GLY A 42 13.25 -3.23 24.63
N SER A 43 12.65 -2.06 24.89
CA SER A 43 11.19 -2.03 25.19
C SER A 43 10.37 -0.82 24.70
N ILE A 44 10.84 -0.03 23.74
CA ILE A 44 10.02 1.02 23.09
C ILE A 44 10.25 1.06 21.58
N VAL A 45 10.18 -0.10 20.96
CA VAL A 45 9.80 -0.18 19.54
C VAL A 45 8.68 -1.19 19.47
N SER A 46 7.46 -0.76 19.78
CA SER A 46 6.30 -1.47 19.24
C SER A 46 6.46 -1.41 17.72
N PRO A 47 6.54 -2.54 17.00
CA PRO A 47 6.45 -2.47 15.56
C PRO A 47 5.03 -2.00 15.26
N VAL A 48 4.84 -0.70 15.00
CA VAL A 48 3.79 -0.29 14.07
C VAL A 48 4.15 -1.05 12.80
N SER A 49 3.42 -2.14 12.54
CA SER A 49 3.43 -2.77 11.23
C SER A 49 2.69 -1.81 10.31
N ALA A 50 3.34 -0.69 9.97
CA ALA A 50 3.03 -0.05 8.73
C ALA A 50 3.32 -1.13 7.68
N ALA A 51 2.28 -1.53 6.96
CA ALA A 51 2.45 -2.30 5.74
C ALA A 51 2.30 -1.30 4.61
N VAL A 52 3.14 -1.45 3.61
CA VAL A 52 3.13 -0.60 2.41
C VAL A 52 1.81 -0.86 1.67
N ASP A 53 1.02 0.18 1.42
CA ASP A 53 -0.29 0.12 0.76
C ASP A 53 -0.20 0.61 -0.70
N ALA A 54 -0.85 -0.10 -1.61
CA ALA A 54 -0.83 0.19 -3.05
C ALA A 54 -1.39 1.58 -3.36
N SER A 55 -2.52 1.96 -2.75
CA SER A 55 -3.23 3.20 -3.05
C SER A 55 -2.44 4.41 -2.59
N ALA A 56 -1.95 4.41 -1.35
CA ALA A 56 -1.14 5.50 -0.83
C ALA A 56 0.23 5.55 -1.51
N LEU A 57 0.82 4.42 -1.94
CA LEU A 57 2.06 4.45 -2.72
C LEU A 57 1.83 5.01 -4.14
N TYR A 58 0.70 4.69 -4.77
CA TYR A 58 0.27 5.30 -6.04
C TYR A 58 0.06 6.82 -5.90
N GLN A 59 -0.60 7.26 -4.84
CA GLN A 59 -0.78 8.70 -4.54
C GLN A 59 0.56 9.40 -4.41
N LEU A 60 1.52 8.84 -3.66
CA LEU A 60 2.85 9.40 -3.53
C LEU A 60 3.61 9.51 -4.87
N HIS A 61 3.47 8.52 -5.78
CA HIS A 61 4.07 8.63 -7.11
C HIS A 61 3.50 9.83 -7.88
N ASN A 62 2.18 10.00 -7.84
CA ASN A 62 1.52 11.08 -8.55
C ASN A 62 1.73 12.44 -7.89
N GLU A 63 1.89 12.52 -6.57
CA GLU A 63 2.31 13.72 -5.86
C GLU A 63 3.72 14.16 -6.31
N GLU A 64 4.69 13.24 -6.35
CA GLU A 64 6.02 13.55 -6.85
C GLU A 64 5.98 13.99 -8.32
N ARG A 65 5.27 13.26 -9.18
CA ARG A 65 5.13 13.65 -10.59
C ARG A 65 4.51 15.03 -10.76
N GLN A 66 3.47 15.36 -10.00
CA GLN A 66 2.85 16.69 -10.02
C GLN A 66 3.82 17.79 -9.55
N ARG A 67 4.63 17.53 -8.50
CA ARG A 67 5.68 18.48 -8.05
C ARG A 67 6.69 18.82 -9.15
N PHE A 68 6.93 17.90 -10.07
CA PHE A 68 7.82 18.09 -11.23
C PHE A 68 7.07 18.46 -12.53
N GLY A 69 5.79 18.78 -12.45
CA GLY A 69 4.99 19.22 -13.61
C GLY A 69 4.67 18.12 -14.63
N LEU A 70 4.78 16.86 -14.22
CA LEU A 70 4.48 15.69 -15.04
C LEU A 70 3.01 15.29 -14.90
N LYS A 71 2.48 14.65 -15.95
CA LYS A 71 1.14 14.06 -15.91
C LYS A 71 1.09 12.91 -14.89
N PRO A 72 0.00 12.77 -14.13
CA PRO A 72 -0.19 11.62 -13.26
C PRO A 72 -0.24 10.33 -14.09
N LEU A 73 0.26 9.25 -13.52
CA LEU A 73 0.13 7.90 -14.04
C LEU A 73 -1.29 7.39 -13.79
N SER A 74 -1.86 6.66 -14.75
CA SER A 74 -3.10 5.91 -14.58
C SER A 74 -2.82 4.47 -14.15
N VAL A 75 -3.65 3.92 -13.27
CA VAL A 75 -3.50 2.52 -12.86
C VAL A 75 -3.83 1.58 -14.04
N ASN A 76 -3.05 0.52 -14.22
CA ASN A 76 -3.29 -0.51 -15.22
C ASN A 76 -3.29 -1.91 -14.61
N THR A 77 -4.39 -2.65 -14.80
CA THR A 77 -4.59 -3.97 -14.19
C THR A 77 -3.60 -5.02 -14.68
N SER A 78 -3.23 -5.02 -15.96
CA SER A 78 -2.21 -5.94 -16.48
C SER A 78 -0.84 -5.66 -15.85
N LEU A 79 -0.49 -4.39 -15.59
CA LEU A 79 0.72 -4.05 -14.85
C LEU A 79 0.63 -4.45 -13.36
N ILE A 80 -0.55 -4.39 -12.73
CA ILE A 80 -0.74 -4.90 -11.36
C ILE A 80 -0.52 -6.41 -11.31
N VAL A 81 -1.12 -7.15 -12.24
CA VAL A 81 -0.94 -8.61 -12.37
C VAL A 81 0.52 -8.94 -12.60
N SER A 82 1.18 -8.21 -13.52
CA SER A 82 2.61 -8.36 -13.79
C SER A 82 3.47 -8.14 -12.55
N ALA A 83 3.29 -7.02 -11.85
CA ALA A 83 4.05 -6.66 -10.66
C ALA A 83 3.81 -7.64 -9.50
N THR A 84 2.56 -8.09 -9.32
CA THR A 84 2.19 -9.04 -8.28
C THR A 84 2.80 -10.42 -8.55
N ASN A 85 2.72 -10.90 -9.79
CA ASN A 85 3.35 -12.16 -10.19
C ASN A 85 4.87 -12.11 -10.01
N LYS A 86 5.49 -10.99 -10.37
CA LYS A 86 6.92 -10.76 -10.15
C LYS A 86 7.30 -10.80 -8.67
N ALA A 87 6.55 -10.07 -7.83
CA ALA A 87 6.80 -10.02 -6.39
C ALA A 87 6.72 -11.42 -5.77
N ASN A 88 5.67 -12.18 -6.11
CA ASN A 88 5.48 -13.55 -5.64
C ASN A 88 6.58 -14.48 -6.15
N ALA A 89 7.00 -14.35 -7.41
CA ALA A 89 8.06 -15.19 -7.96
C ALA A 89 9.41 -14.93 -7.29
N MET A 90 9.74 -13.67 -6.97
CA MET A 90 10.96 -13.32 -6.21
C MET A 90 10.92 -13.86 -4.78
N LEU A 91 9.77 -13.76 -4.11
CA LEU A 91 9.57 -14.31 -2.77
C LEU A 91 9.71 -15.84 -2.76
N GLN A 92 9.08 -16.52 -3.71
CA GLN A 92 9.09 -18.00 -3.81
C GLN A 92 10.47 -18.55 -4.14
N ALA A 93 11.23 -17.84 -4.99
CA ALA A 93 12.58 -18.23 -5.38
C ALA A 93 13.68 -17.72 -4.43
N ASP A 94 13.30 -17.03 -3.35
CA ASP A 94 14.20 -16.44 -2.35
C ASP A 94 15.33 -15.58 -2.98
N CYS A 95 14.97 -14.73 -3.97
CA CYS A 95 15.93 -13.99 -4.78
C CYS A 95 15.58 -12.50 -4.96
N TRP A 96 16.62 -11.65 -5.06
CA TRP A 96 16.50 -10.18 -5.13
C TRP A 96 17.21 -9.66 -6.37
N SER A 97 16.47 -9.57 -7.48
CA SER A 97 17.01 -9.09 -8.77
C SER A 97 15.89 -8.77 -9.74
N HIS A 98 16.11 -7.75 -10.58
CA HIS A 98 15.28 -7.50 -11.77
C HIS A 98 15.19 -8.74 -12.69
N PHE A 99 16.22 -9.60 -12.72
CA PHE A 99 16.29 -10.81 -13.53
C PHE A 99 16.04 -12.09 -12.71
N CYS A 100 14.89 -12.15 -12.05
CA CYS A 100 14.52 -13.28 -11.18
C CYS A 100 13.04 -13.70 -11.34
N PRO A 101 12.69 -14.99 -11.21
CA PRO A 101 13.53 -16.18 -10.97
C PRO A 101 14.31 -16.62 -12.21
N GLU A 102 15.44 -17.31 -12.00
CA GLU A 102 16.17 -18.02 -13.06
C GLU A 102 16.56 -17.16 -14.28
N GLY A 103 16.84 -15.87 -14.06
CA GLY A 103 17.20 -14.95 -15.14
C GLY A 103 16.02 -14.34 -15.89
N LYS A 104 14.76 -14.67 -15.53
CA LYS A 104 13.56 -14.05 -16.11
C LYS A 104 13.59 -12.54 -15.92
N SER A 105 13.51 -11.82 -17.02
CA SER A 105 13.44 -10.37 -17.05
C SER A 105 12.10 -9.87 -16.49
N PRO A 106 11.97 -8.58 -16.12
CA PRO A 106 10.68 -8.00 -15.77
C PRO A 106 9.66 -8.11 -16.91
N TRP A 107 10.14 -8.05 -18.16
CA TRP A 107 9.31 -8.03 -19.36
C TRP A 107 8.58 -9.35 -19.62
N ASP A 108 9.17 -10.47 -19.22
CA ASP A 108 8.51 -11.77 -19.28
C ASP A 108 7.20 -11.78 -18.46
N PHE A 109 7.17 -11.00 -17.36
CA PHE A 109 5.97 -10.84 -16.55
C PHE A 109 4.97 -9.89 -17.21
N PHE A 110 5.43 -8.85 -17.91
CA PHE A 110 4.55 -7.96 -18.69
C PHE A 110 3.84 -8.76 -19.78
N ASP A 111 4.59 -9.56 -20.53
CA ASP A 111 4.07 -10.43 -21.60
C ASP A 111 3.08 -11.47 -21.05
N SER A 112 3.42 -12.11 -19.92
CA SER A 112 2.52 -13.08 -19.28
C SER A 112 1.21 -12.48 -18.77
N ALA A 113 1.22 -11.18 -18.44
CA ALA A 113 0.06 -10.42 -18.00
C ALA A 113 -0.70 -9.76 -19.17
N GLY A 114 -0.27 -10.00 -20.41
CA GLY A 114 -0.89 -9.45 -21.62
C GLY A 114 -0.65 -7.94 -21.81
N TYR A 115 0.38 -7.36 -21.18
CA TYR A 115 0.69 -5.93 -21.31
C TYR A 115 1.76 -5.70 -22.39
N THR A 116 1.34 -5.18 -23.54
CA THR A 116 2.25 -4.71 -24.60
C THR A 116 2.68 -3.27 -24.32
N TYR A 117 3.93 -2.90 -24.60
CA TYR A 117 4.46 -1.58 -24.22
C TYR A 117 5.39 -0.95 -25.27
N VAL A 118 5.44 0.37 -25.29
CA VAL A 118 6.45 1.19 -25.99
C VAL A 118 7.58 1.59 -25.03
N PHE A 119 7.19 1.95 -23.81
CA PHE A 119 8.11 2.21 -22.70
C PHE A 119 7.69 1.33 -21.53
N ALA A 120 8.66 0.77 -20.82
CA ALA A 120 8.43 0.04 -19.59
C ALA A 120 9.54 0.30 -18.58
N GLY A 121 9.22 0.15 -17.29
CA GLY A 121 10.14 0.35 -16.19
C GLY A 121 9.76 -0.47 -14.97
N GLU A 122 10.72 -0.74 -14.10
CA GLU A 122 10.52 -1.47 -12.85
C GLU A 122 11.25 -0.75 -11.70
N ASN A 123 10.55 -0.54 -10.59
CA ASN A 123 11.15 -0.23 -9.31
C ASN A 123 10.87 -1.35 -8.31
N LEU A 124 11.87 -1.72 -7.54
CA LEU A 124 11.79 -2.74 -6.50
C LEU A 124 12.06 -2.11 -5.13
N ALA A 125 11.38 -2.59 -4.09
CA ALA A 125 11.69 -2.26 -2.70
C ALA A 125 11.43 -3.46 -1.78
N GLU A 126 12.26 -3.63 -0.75
CA GLU A 126 12.17 -4.74 0.20
C GLU A 126 12.48 -4.28 1.63
N GLY A 127 11.84 -4.92 2.62
CA GLY A 127 12.04 -4.62 4.03
C GLY A 127 11.36 -3.32 4.53
N PHE A 128 10.66 -2.60 3.66
CA PHE A 128 9.97 -1.37 4.05
C PHE A 128 8.63 -1.63 4.72
N ARG A 129 8.30 -0.75 5.66
CA ARG A 129 7.04 -0.75 6.40
C ARG A 129 6.14 0.43 6.00
N GLU A 130 6.71 1.56 5.63
CA GLU A 130 5.94 2.78 5.36
C GLU A 130 6.04 3.21 3.88
N ASN A 131 4.91 3.57 3.27
CA ASN A 131 4.86 4.09 1.90
C ASN A 131 5.77 5.30 1.70
N GLY A 132 5.77 6.23 2.67
CA GLY A 132 6.64 7.40 2.63
C GLY A 132 8.12 7.03 2.65
N ALA A 133 8.50 5.99 3.40
CA ALA A 133 9.87 5.51 3.44
C ALA A 133 10.29 4.86 2.10
N VAL A 134 9.41 4.07 1.49
CA VAL A 134 9.62 3.51 0.13
C VAL A 134 9.83 4.62 -0.88
N MET A 135 8.90 5.59 -0.93
CA MET A 135 8.97 6.69 -1.88
C MET A 135 10.23 7.53 -1.67
N ASN A 136 10.56 7.88 -0.43
CA ASN A 136 11.79 8.61 -0.12
C ASN A 136 13.04 7.85 -0.57
N ALA A 137 13.08 6.52 -0.38
CA ALA A 137 14.19 5.70 -0.83
C ALA A 137 14.32 5.71 -2.37
N TRP A 138 13.20 5.59 -3.10
CA TRP A 138 13.22 5.70 -4.56
C TRP A 138 13.63 7.08 -5.06
N MET A 139 13.12 8.16 -4.46
CA MET A 139 13.43 9.53 -4.86
C MET A 139 14.88 9.95 -4.56
N ASN A 140 15.53 9.29 -3.61
CA ASN A 140 16.95 9.46 -3.28
C ASN A 140 17.89 8.56 -4.11
N SER A 141 17.35 7.56 -4.81
CA SER A 141 18.12 6.72 -5.73
C SER A 141 18.00 7.26 -7.16
N PRO A 142 19.10 7.67 -7.83
CA PRO A 142 19.02 8.23 -9.18
C PRO A 142 18.26 7.35 -10.19
N THR A 143 18.49 6.04 -10.17
CA THR A 143 17.87 5.09 -11.11
C THR A 143 16.39 4.86 -10.82
N HIS A 144 15.99 4.75 -9.55
CA HIS A 144 14.57 4.58 -9.19
C HIS A 144 13.78 5.87 -9.39
N ARG A 145 14.39 7.02 -9.05
CA ARG A 145 13.85 8.35 -9.28
C ARG A 145 13.60 8.61 -10.76
N GLU A 146 14.52 8.18 -11.63
CA GLU A 146 14.35 8.29 -13.09
C GLU A 146 13.04 7.63 -13.52
N ASN A 147 12.72 6.43 -13.03
CA ASN A 147 11.46 5.76 -13.35
C ASN A 147 10.23 6.53 -12.81
N VAL A 148 10.27 7.00 -11.56
CA VAL A 148 9.15 7.78 -10.97
C VAL A 148 8.85 9.03 -11.81
N LEU A 149 9.90 9.72 -12.27
CA LEU A 149 9.81 10.99 -12.99
C LEU A 149 9.92 10.86 -14.52
N LYS A 150 9.85 9.64 -15.06
CA LYS A 150 9.93 9.45 -16.52
C LYS A 150 8.64 9.93 -17.16
N GLY A 151 8.74 10.96 -18.00
CA GLY A 151 7.58 11.61 -18.62
C GLY A 151 6.88 10.73 -19.65
N GLU A 152 7.61 9.77 -20.21
CA GLU A 152 7.10 8.81 -21.20
C GLU A 152 6.18 7.78 -20.58
N PHE A 153 6.27 7.50 -19.27
CA PHE A 153 5.36 6.60 -18.58
C PHE A 153 4.00 7.26 -18.35
N THR A 154 2.94 6.54 -18.74
CA THR A 154 1.55 6.96 -18.58
C THR A 154 0.77 6.04 -17.66
N GLU A 155 1.23 4.81 -17.46
CA GLU A 155 0.54 3.77 -16.69
C GLU A 155 1.42 3.19 -15.58
N ILE A 156 0.79 2.71 -14.51
CA ILE A 156 1.44 2.11 -13.35
C ILE A 156 0.67 0.88 -12.83
N GLY A 157 1.40 -0.14 -12.39
CA GLY A 157 0.89 -1.23 -11.59
C GLY A 157 1.79 -1.46 -10.39
N ILE A 158 1.20 -1.71 -9.22
CA ILE A 158 1.93 -1.92 -7.97
C ILE A 158 1.51 -3.28 -7.43
N GLY A 159 2.50 -4.15 -7.20
CA GLY A 159 2.32 -5.50 -6.70
C GLY A 159 3.13 -5.74 -5.43
N PHE A 160 2.64 -6.66 -4.60
CA PHE A 160 3.23 -6.97 -3.31
C PHE A 160 3.35 -8.48 -3.11
N ALA A 161 4.38 -8.88 -2.38
CA ALA A 161 4.48 -10.20 -1.80
C ALA A 161 4.90 -10.09 -0.32
N TYR A 162 4.21 -10.83 0.54
CA TYR A 162 4.44 -10.84 1.97
C TYR A 162 4.85 -12.23 2.40
N GLY A 163 5.98 -12.36 3.10
CA GLY A 163 6.43 -13.65 3.58
C GLY A 163 7.80 -13.64 4.20
N ASN A 164 8.31 -14.81 4.52
CA ASN A 164 9.68 -14.95 4.98
C ASN A 164 10.61 -14.88 3.77
N TYR A 165 11.62 -14.02 3.83
CA TYR A 165 12.55 -13.81 2.74
C TYR A 165 13.97 -13.68 3.32
N GLN A 166 14.91 -14.48 2.82
CA GLN A 166 16.31 -14.54 3.28
C GLN A 166 16.47 -14.60 4.82
N GLY A 167 15.58 -15.35 5.49
CA GLY A 167 15.60 -15.50 6.94
C GLY A 167 14.97 -14.34 7.73
N VAL A 168 14.56 -13.26 7.08
CA VAL A 168 13.75 -12.17 7.66
C VAL A 168 12.28 -12.58 7.66
N ARG A 169 11.65 -12.59 8.84
CA ARG A 169 10.23 -12.91 8.98
C ARG A 169 9.35 -11.71 8.65
N ASN A 170 8.20 -11.96 8.03
CA ASN A 170 7.20 -10.94 7.67
C ASN A 170 7.82 -9.82 6.83
N ASN A 171 8.63 -10.19 5.85
CA ASN A 171 9.21 -9.27 4.89
C ASN A 171 8.16 -8.88 3.84
N THR A 172 8.33 -7.69 3.27
CA THR A 172 7.48 -7.16 2.21
C THR A 172 8.35 -6.88 1.00
N ILE A 173 8.03 -7.53 -0.12
CA ILE A 173 8.58 -7.23 -1.43
C ILE A 173 7.55 -6.38 -2.17
N VAL A 174 7.99 -5.23 -2.65
CA VAL A 174 7.20 -4.28 -3.45
C VAL A 174 7.78 -4.24 -4.84
N VAL A 175 6.91 -4.42 -5.84
CA VAL A 175 7.24 -4.26 -7.25
C VAL A 175 6.35 -3.17 -7.81
N VAL A 176 6.95 -2.21 -8.50
CA VAL A 176 6.21 -1.21 -9.28
C VAL A 176 6.62 -1.36 -10.72
N HIS A 177 5.62 -1.62 -11.56
CA HIS A 177 5.78 -1.68 -13.01
C HIS A 177 5.17 -0.43 -13.62
N PHE A 178 5.97 0.24 -14.44
CA PHE A 178 5.56 1.41 -15.22
C PHE A 178 5.44 1.01 -16.67
N GLY A 179 4.51 1.62 -17.38
CA GLY A 179 4.32 1.33 -18.79
C GLY A 179 3.68 2.46 -19.57
N SER A 180 3.82 2.37 -20.89
CA SER A 180 3.05 3.16 -21.84
C SER A 180 2.72 2.35 -23.07
N ARG A 181 1.43 2.20 -23.36
CA ARG A 181 0.91 1.57 -24.58
C ARG A 181 0.94 2.49 -25.80
N SER A 182 1.15 3.80 -25.62
CA SER A 182 1.19 4.80 -26.69
C SER A 182 2.00 6.03 -26.28
N PHE A 183 2.71 6.65 -27.23
CA PHE A 183 3.43 7.90 -26.98
C PHE A 183 2.44 9.08 -26.90
N SER A 184 2.31 9.71 -25.73
CA SER A 184 1.42 10.87 -25.55
C SER A 184 2.19 12.11 -25.09
N GLY A 185 3.02 12.68 -25.98
CA GLY A 185 3.37 14.11 -25.91
C GLY A 185 4.76 14.51 -26.44
N SER A 186 4.81 15.04 -27.67
CA SER A 186 5.16 16.45 -27.97
C SER A 186 5.61 16.61 -29.43
N ASN A 187 5.20 17.72 -30.03
CA ASN A 187 5.44 18.10 -31.42
C ASN A 187 6.92 17.99 -31.83
N LEU A 188 7.21 17.14 -32.81
CA LEU A 188 8.37 17.31 -33.69
C LEU A 188 7.86 17.80 -35.06
N PRO A 189 8.36 18.93 -35.58
CA PRO A 189 8.02 19.35 -36.92
C PRO A 189 8.72 18.42 -37.92
N GLY A 190 7.92 17.69 -38.69
CA GLY A 190 8.37 16.95 -39.87
C GLY A 190 8.56 15.45 -39.64
N SER A 191 7.54 14.67 -40.01
CA SER A 191 7.75 13.36 -40.63
C SER A 191 6.51 13.01 -41.42
N ASP A 192 6.55 13.27 -42.73
CA ASP A 192 5.70 12.60 -43.70
C ASP A 192 5.93 11.09 -43.62
N GLY A 193 4.87 10.30 -43.82
CA GLY A 193 5.00 8.88 -44.16
C GLY A 193 3.98 7.95 -43.50
N ASN A 194 2.82 7.81 -44.15
CA ASN A 194 1.90 6.66 -44.14
C ASN A 194 2.19 5.51 -43.16
N THR A 195 1.46 5.49 -42.05
CA THR A 195 1.02 4.24 -41.39
C THR A 195 -0.33 4.54 -40.75
N LEU A 196 -1.34 3.71 -40.99
CA LEU A 196 -2.74 3.90 -40.56
C LEU A 196 -2.87 3.82 -39.02
N GLN A 197 -2.50 4.89 -38.32
CA GLN A 197 -2.92 5.16 -36.94
C GLN A 197 -4.37 5.65 -36.96
N GLY A 198 -5.20 5.15 -36.03
CA GLY A 198 -6.56 5.64 -35.82
C GLY A 198 -6.56 7.16 -35.78
N SER A 199 -7.30 7.79 -36.68
CA SER A 199 -7.24 9.24 -36.81
C SER A 199 -7.72 9.88 -35.51
N ASN A 200 -7.05 10.92 -35.00
CA ASN A 200 -7.48 11.79 -33.89
C ASN A 200 -8.87 12.46 -34.09
N LYS A 201 -9.66 12.04 -35.09
CA LYS A 201 -10.99 12.54 -35.43
C LYS A 201 -12.13 11.80 -34.73
N ILE A 202 -11.86 10.64 -34.14
CA ILE A 202 -12.85 9.86 -33.40
C ILE A 202 -12.24 9.32 -32.10
N THR A 203 -12.97 9.45 -31.00
CA THR A 203 -12.55 8.98 -29.67
C THR A 203 -13.73 8.32 -28.97
N ILE A 204 -13.43 7.36 -28.09
CA ILE A 204 -14.35 6.94 -27.04
C ILE A 204 -13.86 7.67 -25.78
N ASP A 205 -14.69 8.57 -25.25
CA ASP A 205 -14.37 9.37 -24.08
C ASP A 205 -14.98 8.76 -22.81
N ASN A 206 -16.09 8.02 -22.96
CA ASN A 206 -16.70 7.25 -21.88
C ASN A 206 -17.22 5.90 -22.42
N PRO A 207 -16.93 4.77 -21.76
CA PRO A 207 -16.05 4.65 -20.60
C PRO A 207 -14.58 4.91 -20.94
N GLU A 208 -13.79 5.26 -19.92
CA GLU A 208 -12.34 5.37 -20.07
C GLU A 208 -11.68 3.99 -20.23
N ASN A 209 -10.48 3.96 -20.79
CA ASN A 209 -9.73 2.70 -20.94
C ASN A 209 -9.30 2.17 -19.57
N GLY A 210 -9.62 0.90 -19.29
CA GLY A 210 -9.40 0.26 -17.99
C GLY A 210 -10.57 0.43 -17.01
N TYR A 211 -11.71 0.96 -17.45
CA TYR A 211 -12.89 1.12 -16.62
C TYR A 211 -13.40 -0.22 -16.09
N VAL A 212 -13.68 -0.30 -14.78
CA VAL A 212 -14.28 -1.45 -14.10
C VAL A 212 -15.60 -1.00 -13.52
N THR A 213 -16.67 -1.74 -13.79
CA THR A 213 -18.04 -1.30 -13.47
C THR A 213 -18.97 -2.47 -13.22
N ASN A 214 -19.93 -2.26 -12.31
CA ASN A 214 -21.07 -3.15 -12.11
C ASN A 214 -22.34 -2.73 -12.86
N ASP A 215 -22.35 -1.54 -13.46
CA ASP A 215 -23.32 -1.21 -14.49
C ASP A 215 -22.93 -1.95 -15.77
N ASN A 216 -23.76 -2.90 -16.20
CA ASN A 216 -23.58 -3.65 -17.44
C ASN A 216 -24.37 -3.06 -18.63
N SER A 217 -24.95 -1.88 -18.46
CA SER A 217 -25.76 -1.17 -19.46
C SER A 217 -25.23 0.22 -19.79
N PHE A 218 -23.96 0.48 -19.45
CA PHE A 218 -23.33 1.78 -19.60
C PHE A 218 -23.34 2.25 -21.06
N PRO A 219 -23.56 3.56 -21.31
CA PRO A 219 -23.45 4.11 -22.65
C PRO A 219 -21.99 4.27 -23.07
N ILE A 220 -21.73 4.10 -24.37
CA ILE A 220 -20.44 4.42 -25.00
C ILE A 220 -20.58 5.74 -25.72
N SER A 221 -19.82 6.75 -25.33
CA SER A 221 -19.85 8.08 -25.93
C SER A 221 -18.46 8.61 -26.20
N GLY A 222 -18.38 9.56 -27.11
CA GLY A 222 -17.16 10.26 -27.44
C GLY A 222 -17.33 11.15 -28.66
N LYS A 223 -16.21 11.52 -29.26
CA LYS A 223 -16.19 12.44 -30.41
C LYS A 223 -16.13 11.69 -31.72
N THR A 224 -16.71 12.26 -32.75
CA THR A 224 -16.69 11.71 -34.11
C THR A 224 -16.75 12.82 -35.16
N ILE A 225 -16.65 12.44 -36.43
CA ILE A 225 -16.81 13.33 -37.57
C ILE A 225 -18.28 13.75 -37.69
N PRO A 226 -18.60 15.03 -37.91
CA PRO A 226 -19.98 15.48 -38.17
C PRO A 226 -20.68 14.73 -39.29
N ASN A 227 -21.98 14.49 -39.12
CA ASN A 227 -22.82 13.77 -40.09
C ASN A 227 -22.27 12.37 -40.46
N SER A 228 -21.60 11.70 -39.51
CA SER A 228 -21.17 10.32 -39.67
C SER A 228 -22.11 9.36 -38.94
N GLU A 229 -22.14 8.11 -39.41
CA GLU A 229 -22.70 7.00 -38.67
C GLU A 229 -21.57 6.29 -37.93
N VAL A 230 -21.70 6.13 -36.61
CA VAL A 230 -20.71 5.47 -35.76
C VAL A 230 -21.16 4.05 -35.46
N ALA A 231 -20.38 3.07 -35.91
CA ALA A 231 -20.52 1.68 -35.53
C ALA A 231 -19.69 1.40 -34.28
N ILE A 232 -20.27 0.69 -33.31
CA ILE A 232 -19.56 0.23 -32.11
C ILE A 232 -19.31 -1.26 -32.23
N GLU A 233 -18.05 -1.65 -32.11
CA GLU A 233 -17.60 -3.04 -32.04
C GLU A 233 -17.17 -3.38 -30.62
N ARG A 234 -17.51 -4.59 -30.17
CA ARG A 234 -17.03 -5.21 -28.94
C ARG A 234 -16.33 -6.50 -29.32
N ASN A 235 -15.05 -6.64 -28.96
CA ASN A 235 -14.23 -7.81 -29.32
C ASN A 235 -14.28 -8.15 -30.83
N ASN A 236 -14.28 -7.11 -31.68
CA ASN A 236 -14.44 -7.19 -33.14
C ASN A 236 -15.82 -7.64 -33.65
N GLU A 237 -16.83 -7.69 -32.79
CA GLU A 237 -18.22 -7.95 -33.17
C GLU A 237 -19.06 -6.67 -33.12
N LEU A 238 -19.77 -6.38 -34.20
CA LEU A 238 -20.66 -5.22 -34.28
C LEU A 238 -21.78 -5.32 -33.25
N GLN A 239 -21.85 -4.34 -32.34
CA GLN A 239 -22.90 -4.21 -31.34
C GLN A 239 -24.07 -3.38 -31.88
N GLY A 240 -23.79 -2.37 -32.70
CA GLY A 240 -24.80 -1.53 -33.30
C GLY A 240 -24.22 -0.25 -33.91
N ARG A 241 -25.12 0.59 -34.41
CA ARG A 241 -24.80 1.83 -35.12
C ARG A 241 -25.61 2.99 -34.54
N VAL A 242 -25.03 4.18 -34.52
CA VAL A 242 -25.68 5.41 -34.06
C VAL A 242 -25.27 6.59 -34.95
N GLU A 243 -26.21 7.49 -35.25
CA GLU A 243 -25.90 8.72 -35.97
C GLU A 243 -25.21 9.75 -35.05
N ALA A 244 -24.19 10.42 -35.57
CA ALA A 244 -23.52 11.50 -34.87
C ALA A 244 -24.45 12.71 -34.67
N GLN A 245 -24.49 13.23 -33.45
CA GLN A 245 -25.11 14.50 -33.11
C GLN A 245 -24.05 15.60 -33.12
N GLY A 246 -23.87 16.24 -34.27
CA GLY A 246 -22.73 17.15 -34.48
C GLY A 246 -21.41 16.37 -34.40
N GLU A 247 -20.48 16.81 -33.55
CA GLU A 247 -19.16 16.16 -33.35
C GLU A 247 -19.18 15.06 -32.27
N SER A 248 -20.34 14.63 -31.81
CA SER A 248 -20.47 13.68 -30.70
C SER A 248 -21.38 12.53 -31.04
N PHE A 249 -21.13 11.38 -30.42
CA PHE A 249 -22.03 10.22 -30.49
C PHE A 249 -22.27 9.67 -29.08
N THR A 250 -23.38 8.96 -28.93
CA THR A 250 -23.68 8.18 -27.72
C THR A 250 -24.44 6.94 -28.14
N PHE A 251 -23.78 5.80 -28.00
CA PHE A 251 -24.35 4.48 -28.21
C PHE A 251 -24.86 3.92 -26.89
N ARG A 252 -26.07 3.38 -26.89
CA ARG A 252 -26.61 2.60 -25.78
C ARG A 252 -26.79 1.16 -26.26
N PRO A 253 -26.28 0.16 -25.53
CA PRO A 253 -26.45 -1.22 -25.93
C PRO A 253 -27.93 -1.63 -25.86
N SER A 254 -28.35 -2.52 -26.76
CA SER A 254 -29.72 -3.07 -26.77
C SER A 254 -29.92 -4.15 -25.71
N GLU A 255 -28.84 -4.85 -25.34
CA GLU A 255 -28.81 -5.88 -24.30
C GLU A 255 -27.64 -5.59 -23.36
N PRO A 256 -27.72 -5.95 -22.07
CA PRO A 256 -26.61 -5.78 -21.14
C PRO A 256 -25.34 -6.49 -21.62
N TYR A 257 -24.19 -5.86 -21.37
CA TYR A 257 -22.90 -6.48 -21.59
C TYR A 257 -22.71 -7.66 -20.61
N PRO A 258 -22.15 -8.79 -21.08
CA PRO A 258 -21.82 -9.90 -20.18
C PRO A 258 -20.62 -9.53 -19.29
N ASP A 259 -20.55 -10.16 -18.12
CA ASP A 259 -19.42 -10.04 -17.21
C ASP A 259 -18.10 -10.47 -17.87
N GLY A 260 -17.02 -9.85 -17.41
CA GLY A 260 -15.66 -10.01 -17.90
C GLY A 260 -15.13 -8.81 -18.69
N ALA A 261 -13.88 -8.94 -19.12
CA ALA A 261 -13.20 -7.92 -19.91
C ALA A 261 -13.68 -7.94 -21.36
N SER A 262 -14.00 -6.75 -21.88
CA SER A 262 -14.36 -6.51 -23.27
C SER A 262 -13.55 -5.34 -23.85
N ILE A 263 -13.23 -5.40 -25.13
CA ILE A 263 -12.56 -4.33 -25.86
C ILE A 263 -13.57 -3.66 -26.78
N PHE A 264 -13.69 -2.34 -26.68
CA PHE A 264 -14.58 -1.52 -27.49
C PHE A 264 -13.81 -0.69 -28.50
N LYS A 265 -14.41 -0.55 -29.69
CA LYS A 265 -13.88 0.27 -30.78
C LYS A 265 -15.02 0.98 -31.50
N ALA A 266 -14.82 2.25 -31.84
CA ALA A 266 -15.77 3.04 -32.61
C ALA A 266 -15.25 3.24 -34.04
N LEU A 267 -16.14 3.11 -35.03
CA LEU A 267 -15.84 3.25 -36.46
C LEU A 267 -16.81 4.25 -37.09
N ALA A 268 -16.30 5.33 -37.67
CA ALA A 268 -17.12 6.35 -38.32
C ALA A 268 -17.22 6.14 -39.83
N TYR A 269 -18.45 6.10 -40.34
CA TYR A 269 -18.79 5.97 -41.74
C TYR A 269 -19.46 7.24 -42.27
N GLN A 270 -19.12 7.64 -43.50
CA GLN A 270 -19.86 8.62 -44.27
C GLN A 270 -20.11 8.04 -45.66
N ASN A 271 -21.34 8.13 -46.16
CA ASN A 271 -21.75 7.53 -47.44
C ASN A 271 -21.31 6.06 -47.57
N ASN A 272 -21.51 5.29 -46.49
CA ASN A 272 -21.14 3.87 -46.41
C ASN A 272 -19.63 3.56 -46.55
N THR A 273 -18.77 4.57 -46.47
CA THR A 273 -17.31 4.44 -46.56
C THR A 273 -16.69 4.74 -45.21
N LEU A 274 -15.85 3.82 -44.70
CA LEU A 274 -15.12 4.01 -43.44
C LEU A 274 -14.18 5.20 -43.56
N GLN A 275 -14.33 6.19 -42.68
CA GLN A 275 -13.52 7.41 -42.66
C GLN A 275 -12.44 7.36 -41.57
N ALA A 276 -12.77 6.79 -40.42
CA ALA A 276 -11.94 6.82 -39.22
C ALA A 276 -12.36 5.74 -38.22
N PHE A 277 -11.46 5.37 -37.32
CA PHE A 277 -11.75 4.51 -36.17
C PHE A 277 -11.00 4.99 -34.92
N SER A 278 -11.56 4.71 -33.74
CA SER A 278 -11.00 5.11 -32.46
C SER A 278 -9.87 4.19 -32.01
N ASN A 279 -9.12 4.61 -30.98
CA ASN A 279 -8.35 3.67 -30.17
C ASN A 279 -9.29 2.68 -29.48
N GLU A 280 -8.73 1.53 -29.11
CA GLU A 280 -9.42 0.50 -28.35
C GLU A 280 -9.55 0.89 -26.87
N VAL A 281 -10.72 0.65 -26.30
CA VAL A 281 -11.04 0.91 -24.89
C VAL A 281 -11.39 -0.41 -24.23
N GLN A 282 -10.59 -0.84 -23.27
CA GLN A 282 -10.87 -2.03 -22.47
C GLN A 282 -11.78 -1.66 -21.30
N VAL A 283 -12.83 -2.44 -21.09
CA VAL A 283 -13.77 -2.27 -19.97
C VAL A 283 -14.01 -3.65 -19.36
N THR A 284 -14.03 -3.71 -18.03
CA THR A 284 -14.39 -4.94 -17.31
C THR A 284 -15.74 -4.74 -16.65
N VAL A 285 -16.71 -5.55 -17.04
CA VAL A 285 -18.01 -5.63 -16.37
C VAL A 285 -17.92 -6.71 -15.31
N ASP A 286 -18.30 -6.38 -14.09
CA ASP A 286 -18.36 -7.32 -12.99
C ASP A 286 -19.61 -7.01 -12.18
N THR A 287 -20.60 -7.90 -12.24
CA THR A 287 -21.89 -7.73 -11.55
C THR A 287 -21.99 -8.59 -10.30
N VAL A 288 -20.94 -9.35 -9.98
CA VAL A 288 -20.95 -10.34 -8.91
C VAL A 288 -20.39 -9.69 -7.65
N ALA A 289 -21.17 -9.74 -6.56
CA ALA A 289 -20.67 -9.28 -5.28
C ALA A 289 -19.71 -10.29 -4.64
N PRO A 290 -18.61 -9.84 -4.01
CA PRO A 290 -17.72 -10.72 -3.27
C PRO A 290 -18.43 -11.28 -2.03
N GLU A 291 -18.16 -12.53 -1.63
CA GLU A 291 -18.75 -13.19 -0.48
C GLU A 291 -17.79 -13.23 0.72
N ILE A 292 -18.30 -12.91 1.91
CA ILE A 292 -17.59 -13.17 3.16
C ILE A 292 -17.91 -14.59 3.62
N ILE A 293 -16.88 -15.44 3.74
CA ILE A 293 -17.02 -16.80 4.25
C ILE A 293 -17.33 -16.72 5.75
N LYS A 294 -18.61 -16.81 6.11
CA LYS A 294 -19.12 -16.55 7.46
C LYS A 294 -18.43 -17.39 8.54
N GLU A 295 -18.12 -18.65 8.24
CA GLU A 295 -17.48 -19.61 9.15
C GLU A 295 -16.00 -19.29 9.40
N SER A 296 -15.40 -18.44 8.55
CA SER A 296 -14.00 -18.05 8.70
C SER A 296 -13.79 -16.94 9.73
N VAL A 297 -14.85 -16.20 10.09
CA VAL A 297 -14.77 -15.04 10.98
C VAL A 297 -14.51 -15.49 12.41
N ARG A 298 -13.34 -15.11 12.94
CA ARG A 298 -12.87 -15.56 14.26
C ARG A 298 -11.98 -14.54 14.94
N VAL A 299 -11.94 -14.58 16.26
CA VAL A 299 -10.97 -13.81 17.05
C VAL A 299 -9.63 -14.53 16.97
N ALA A 300 -8.63 -13.87 16.39
CA ALA A 300 -7.29 -14.43 16.20
C ALA A 300 -6.40 -14.24 17.42
N SER A 301 -6.42 -13.05 18.03
CA SER A 301 -5.62 -12.74 19.22
C SER A 301 -6.19 -11.53 19.97
N LEU A 302 -5.64 -11.30 21.17
CA LEU A 302 -5.93 -10.14 22.01
C LEU A 302 -4.63 -9.34 22.21
N SER A 303 -4.74 -8.02 22.10
CA SER A 303 -3.64 -7.08 22.32
C SER A 303 -3.96 -6.20 23.52
N TYR A 304 -3.22 -6.39 24.61
CA TYR A 304 -3.45 -5.71 25.89
C TYR A 304 -2.76 -4.34 25.95
N ASN A 305 -3.15 -3.43 25.05
CA ASN A 305 -2.73 -2.03 25.02
C ASN A 305 -3.66 -1.16 25.89
N GLU A 306 -3.64 0.18 25.75
CA GLU A 306 -4.46 1.08 26.58
C GLU A 306 -5.98 0.80 26.49
N ASP A 307 -6.47 0.29 25.34
CA ASP A 307 -7.90 0.09 25.05
C ASP A 307 -8.33 -1.38 24.84
N ASP A 308 -7.47 -2.36 25.17
CA ASP A 308 -7.68 -3.81 24.94
C ASP A 308 -8.21 -4.11 23.52
N ALA A 309 -7.32 -4.30 22.56
CA ALA A 309 -7.68 -4.56 21.18
C ALA A 309 -7.95 -6.05 20.92
N VAL A 310 -8.91 -6.32 20.04
CA VAL A 310 -9.32 -7.64 19.56
C VAL A 310 -9.00 -7.72 18.08
N ILE A 311 -8.21 -8.73 17.71
CA ILE A 311 -7.86 -9.00 16.32
C ILE A 311 -8.84 -10.02 15.74
N ILE A 312 -9.50 -9.68 14.65
CA ILE A 312 -10.53 -10.49 13.98
C ILE A 312 -10.00 -10.87 12.60
N ASN A 313 -9.94 -12.18 12.33
CA ASN A 313 -9.57 -12.68 11.01
C ASN A 313 -10.80 -13.22 10.29
N LEU A 314 -10.90 -12.95 8.99
CA LEU A 314 -11.91 -13.50 8.10
C LEU A 314 -11.31 -13.82 6.73
N LYS A 315 -12.10 -14.53 5.92
CA LYS A 315 -11.81 -14.86 4.53
C LYS A 315 -12.96 -14.49 3.61
N THR A 316 -12.64 -14.22 2.36
CA THR A 316 -13.60 -14.04 1.26
C THR A 316 -13.43 -15.11 0.19
N ASP A 317 -14.38 -15.25 -0.72
CA ASP A 317 -14.36 -16.21 -1.84
C ASP A 317 -13.48 -15.73 -3.01
N SER A 318 -13.65 -14.48 -3.48
CA SER A 318 -12.81 -13.81 -4.48
C SER A 318 -13.01 -12.29 -4.47
N ASP A 319 -12.03 -11.56 -5.06
CA ASP A 319 -11.98 -10.13 -5.47
C ASP A 319 -12.47 -9.00 -4.54
N ALA A 320 -12.87 -9.31 -3.31
CA ALA A 320 -13.06 -8.30 -2.27
C ALA A 320 -11.84 -7.36 -2.22
N SER A 321 -12.11 -6.07 -2.30
CA SER A 321 -11.10 -5.00 -2.30
C SER A 321 -11.13 -4.20 -1.01
N VAL A 322 -12.30 -4.12 -0.38
CA VAL A 322 -12.50 -3.44 0.91
C VAL A 322 -13.45 -4.27 1.77
N ILE A 323 -13.21 -4.32 3.09
CA ILE A 323 -14.18 -4.77 4.08
C ILE A 323 -14.51 -3.62 5.02
N GLU A 324 -15.79 -3.26 5.09
CA GLU A 324 -16.32 -2.27 6.02
C GLU A 324 -17.05 -2.93 7.20
N SER A 325 -17.16 -2.21 8.32
CA SER A 325 -17.90 -2.65 9.49
C SER A 325 -18.75 -1.54 10.10
N ASN A 326 -19.84 -1.92 10.76
CA ASN A 326 -20.61 -1.02 11.62
C ASN A 326 -19.94 -0.70 12.97
N ILE A 327 -18.80 -1.32 13.29
CA ILE A 327 -18.03 -1.01 14.50
C ILE A 327 -17.10 0.19 14.23
N PRO A 328 -17.21 1.30 14.99
CA PRO A 328 -16.31 2.43 14.83
C PRO A 328 -14.84 2.04 15.03
N GLY A 329 -13.98 2.42 14.09
CA GLY A 329 -12.53 2.16 14.16
C GLY A 329 -12.11 0.74 13.77
N LEU A 330 -13.06 -0.18 13.53
CA LEU A 330 -12.74 -1.49 12.97
C LEU A 330 -12.44 -1.35 11.48
N THR A 331 -11.16 -1.46 11.14
CA THR A 331 -10.68 -1.48 9.75
C THR A 331 -10.03 -2.81 9.47
N PHE A 332 -10.28 -3.36 8.29
CA PHE A 332 -9.69 -4.62 7.85
C PHE A 332 -8.59 -4.38 6.83
N ARG A 333 -7.54 -5.18 6.92
CA ARG A 333 -6.42 -5.23 5.98
C ARG A 333 -6.30 -6.65 5.47
N GLY A 334 -6.10 -6.85 4.17
CA GLY A 334 -6.10 -8.19 3.62
C GLY A 334 -5.24 -8.38 2.38
N SER A 335 -4.94 -9.66 2.11
CA SER A 335 -4.24 -10.13 0.91
C SER A 335 -4.72 -11.53 0.58
N LEU A 336 -4.91 -11.83 -0.72
CA LEU A 336 -5.33 -13.15 -1.23
C LEU A 336 -6.55 -13.71 -0.47
N ASN A 337 -7.59 -12.89 -0.36
CA ASN A 337 -8.85 -13.22 0.31
C ASN A 337 -8.76 -13.48 1.82
N ASN A 338 -7.65 -13.15 2.48
CA ASN A 338 -7.51 -13.21 3.93
C ASN A 338 -7.46 -11.80 4.49
N TRP A 339 -8.26 -11.55 5.53
CA TRP A 339 -8.42 -10.22 6.12
C TRP A 339 -8.23 -10.28 7.62
N GLU A 340 -7.58 -9.24 8.16
CA GLU A 340 -7.33 -9.02 9.57
C GLU A 340 -7.83 -7.63 9.94
N GLY A 341 -8.70 -7.55 10.95
CA GLY A 341 -9.23 -6.30 11.46
C GLY A 341 -8.98 -6.14 12.95
N GLU A 342 -8.74 -4.91 13.37
CA GLU A 342 -8.50 -4.56 14.77
C GLU A 342 -9.64 -3.70 15.32
N ALA A 343 -10.22 -4.08 16.45
CA ALA A 343 -11.24 -3.29 17.14
C ALA A 343 -10.96 -3.24 18.65
N SER A 344 -11.34 -2.14 19.31
CA SER A 344 -11.36 -2.11 20.78
C SER A 344 -12.43 -3.07 21.30
N LYS A 345 -12.07 -3.88 22.31
CA LYS A 345 -12.97 -4.79 23.03
C LYS A 345 -14.20 -4.05 23.58
N SER A 346 -14.00 -2.80 24.02
CA SER A 346 -15.08 -1.97 24.56
C SER A 346 -16.11 -1.58 23.50
N LEU A 347 -15.69 -1.35 22.25
CA LEU A 347 -16.55 -0.99 21.13
C LEU A 347 -17.26 -2.21 20.55
N LEU A 348 -16.56 -3.35 20.48
CA LEU A 348 -17.15 -4.65 20.14
C LEU A 348 -18.35 -4.97 21.02
N GLY A 349 -18.24 -4.78 22.34
CA GLY A 349 -19.32 -5.04 23.30
C GLY A 349 -20.53 -4.09 23.24
N GLN A 350 -20.46 -2.98 22.48
CA GLN A 350 -21.54 -2.00 22.39
C GLN A 350 -22.59 -2.31 21.32
N VAL A 351 -22.27 -3.18 20.36
CA VAL A 351 -23.19 -3.59 19.30
C VAL A 351 -23.74 -4.98 19.56
N SER A 352 -25.01 -5.23 19.24
CA SER A 352 -25.64 -6.56 19.37
C SER A 352 -25.24 -7.50 18.22
N ASN A 353 -25.14 -6.95 17.01
CA ASN A 353 -24.70 -7.64 15.81
C ASN A 353 -23.61 -6.82 15.11
N ILE A 354 -22.60 -7.54 14.64
CA ILE A 354 -21.52 -7.01 13.82
C ILE A 354 -21.94 -7.22 12.37
N LYS A 355 -22.07 -6.12 11.63
CA LYS A 355 -22.26 -6.13 10.19
C LYS A 355 -20.90 -5.96 9.54
N LEU A 356 -20.56 -6.88 8.65
CA LEU A 356 -19.37 -6.82 7.81
C LEU A 356 -19.83 -6.74 6.36
N THR A 357 -19.32 -5.77 5.61
CA THR A 357 -19.65 -5.54 4.20
C THR A 357 -18.40 -5.72 3.37
N ALA A 358 -18.39 -6.67 2.42
CA ALA A 358 -17.33 -6.78 1.43
C ALA A 358 -17.69 -5.97 0.19
N ILE A 359 -16.72 -5.28 -0.39
CA ILE A 359 -16.87 -4.43 -1.58
C ILE A 359 -15.72 -4.75 -2.55
N ASP A 360 -16.01 -4.98 -3.82
CA ASP A 360 -15.01 -5.23 -4.88
C ASP A 360 -14.56 -3.93 -5.60
N LEU A 361 -13.78 -4.06 -6.67
CA LEU A 361 -13.34 -2.93 -7.50
C LEU A 361 -14.45 -2.32 -8.36
N ALA A 362 -15.47 -3.10 -8.71
CA ALA A 362 -16.60 -2.68 -9.54
C ALA A 362 -17.69 -1.96 -8.73
N GLY A 363 -17.60 -2.02 -7.40
CA GLY A 363 -18.53 -1.45 -6.44
C GLY A 363 -19.67 -2.40 -6.04
N ASN A 364 -19.62 -3.70 -6.39
CA ASN A 364 -20.58 -4.65 -5.84
C ASN A 364 -20.27 -4.88 -4.37
N SER A 365 -21.32 -5.17 -3.61
CA SER A 365 -21.16 -5.43 -2.18
C SER A 365 -22.09 -6.51 -1.67
N SER A 366 -21.61 -7.26 -0.69
CA SER A 366 -22.40 -8.20 0.10
C SER A 366 -22.18 -7.93 1.58
N SER A 367 -23.12 -8.36 2.42
CA SER A 367 -23.00 -8.21 3.88
C SER A 367 -23.37 -9.47 4.62
N ILE A 368 -22.65 -9.72 5.71
CA ILE A 368 -23.03 -10.71 6.71
C ILE A 368 -23.29 -10.03 8.06
N GLU A 369 -24.16 -10.63 8.85
CA GLU A 369 -24.37 -10.25 10.25
C GLU A 369 -23.98 -11.40 11.19
N LEU A 370 -23.21 -11.07 12.21
CA LEU A 370 -22.73 -11.98 13.24
C LEU A 370 -23.18 -11.49 14.62
N PRO A 371 -23.76 -12.36 15.47
CA PRO A 371 -24.03 -11.99 16.86
C PRO A 371 -22.72 -11.68 17.57
N THR A 372 -22.62 -10.50 18.17
CA THR A 372 -21.42 -10.08 18.92
C THR A 372 -21.05 -11.10 20.01
N GLY A 373 -22.06 -11.72 20.63
CA GLY A 373 -21.87 -12.77 21.63
C GLY A 373 -21.02 -13.94 21.15
N GLN A 374 -21.05 -14.28 19.85
CA GLN A 374 -20.24 -15.35 19.28
C GLN A 374 -18.74 -15.00 19.29
N LEU A 375 -18.38 -13.75 18.96
CA LEU A 375 -16.98 -13.30 19.03
C LEU A 375 -16.55 -13.06 20.47
N MET A 376 -17.41 -12.50 21.31
CA MET A 376 -17.10 -12.28 22.73
C MET A 376 -16.87 -13.59 23.48
N ALA A 377 -17.54 -14.69 23.11
CA ALA A 377 -17.24 -16.01 23.65
C ALA A 377 -15.81 -16.49 23.29
N GLN A 378 -15.33 -16.17 22.08
CA GLN A 378 -13.95 -16.45 21.67
C GLN A 378 -12.94 -15.54 22.38
N VAL A 379 -13.28 -14.28 22.64
CA VAL A 379 -12.45 -13.40 23.48
C VAL A 379 -12.27 -14.01 24.87
N LEU A 380 -13.37 -14.42 25.52
CA LEU A 380 -13.33 -15.04 26.84
C LEU A 380 -12.53 -16.35 26.87
N SER A 381 -12.61 -17.17 25.80
CA SER A 381 -11.80 -18.39 25.73
C SER A 381 -10.31 -18.09 25.60
N ILE A 382 -9.92 -17.04 24.87
CA ILE A 382 -8.51 -16.62 24.77
C ILE A 382 -8.02 -16.06 26.11
N GLU A 383 -8.82 -15.26 26.82
CA GLU A 383 -8.45 -14.71 28.14
C GLU A 383 -8.29 -15.77 29.22
N THR A 384 -9.03 -16.88 29.15
CA THR A 384 -8.86 -17.99 30.09
C THR A 384 -7.56 -18.76 29.86
N ILE A 385 -7.10 -18.86 28.61
CA ILE A 385 -5.85 -19.53 28.22
C ILE A 385 -4.64 -18.62 28.44
N SER A 386 -4.78 -17.32 28.19
CA SER A 386 -3.72 -16.32 28.28
C SER A 386 -4.22 -15.05 28.99
N PRO A 387 -4.29 -15.08 30.34
CA PRO A 387 -4.87 -13.98 31.10
C PRO A 387 -4.02 -12.72 31.02
N LYS A 388 -4.70 -11.56 31.00
CA LYS A 388 -4.07 -10.24 31.01
C LYS A 388 -3.07 -10.15 32.19
N PRO A 389 -1.82 -9.71 31.95
CA PRO A 389 -0.85 -9.57 33.03
C PRO A 389 -1.39 -8.57 34.08
N THR A 390 -1.59 -9.05 35.31
CA THR A 390 -2.21 -8.26 36.37
C THR A 390 -1.29 -7.14 36.86
N THR A 391 -1.89 -6.04 37.31
CA THR A 391 -1.27 -4.79 37.79
C THR A 391 -0.27 -4.93 38.94
N PHE A 392 -0.03 -6.14 39.46
CA PHE A 392 1.02 -6.41 40.43
C PHE A 392 2.42 -6.03 39.90
N PHE A 393 2.61 -6.03 38.58
CA PHE A 393 3.86 -5.56 37.94
C PHE A 393 3.91 -4.07 37.60
N ARG A 394 2.79 -3.31 37.65
CA ARG A 394 2.76 -1.87 37.27
C ARG A 394 3.08 -0.90 38.42
N ARG A 395 3.07 -1.32 39.69
CA ARG A 395 3.24 -0.40 40.84
C ARG A 395 4.67 0.07 41.14
N CYS A 396 5.70 -0.47 40.50
CA CYS A 396 7.08 -0.03 40.76
C CYS A 396 7.50 1.23 39.96
N ALA A 397 6.79 1.58 38.88
CA ALA A 397 7.24 2.64 37.96
C ALA A 397 6.69 4.06 38.28
N GLY A 398 5.61 4.19 39.05
CA GLY A 398 4.88 5.46 39.19
C GLY A 398 5.39 6.45 40.24
N ILE A 399 6.37 6.12 41.07
CA ILE A 399 6.75 6.94 42.23
C ILE A 399 7.88 7.94 41.93
N ILE A 400 8.59 7.83 40.80
CA ILE A 400 9.87 8.56 40.59
C ILE A 400 9.75 9.85 39.76
N SER A 401 8.68 10.09 38.98
CA SER A 401 8.69 11.21 38.00
C SER A 401 8.23 12.59 38.48
N ARG A 402 7.87 12.78 39.77
CA ARG A 402 7.19 14.03 40.22
C ARG A 402 8.06 15.15 40.79
N LYS A 403 9.39 15.07 40.75
CA LYS A 403 10.25 16.19 41.15
C LYS A 403 11.50 16.24 40.27
N TYR A 404 11.51 17.13 39.27
CA TYR A 404 12.64 17.99 38.89
C TYR A 404 12.37 18.58 37.48
N HIS A 405 11.40 19.49 37.43
CA HIS A 405 11.50 20.66 36.57
C HIS A 405 12.26 21.71 37.39
N GLU A 406 13.41 22.19 36.91
CA GLU A 406 13.87 23.59 36.92
C GLU A 406 15.40 23.76 36.92
N SER A 407 15.84 24.63 35.99
CA SER A 407 17.08 25.43 35.96
C SER A 407 18.42 24.69 35.75
N ARG A 408 18.96 24.68 34.53
CA ARG A 408 19.81 25.72 33.87
C ARG A 408 21.19 25.97 34.51
N CYS A 409 22.20 25.42 33.80
CA CYS A 409 23.50 25.98 33.42
C CYS A 409 24.16 27.13 34.22
N LYS A 410 25.44 26.95 34.58
CA LYS A 410 26.53 27.89 34.27
C LYS A 410 27.95 27.33 34.56
N SER A 411 28.84 27.49 33.57
CA SER A 411 30.32 27.62 33.59
C SER A 411 31.19 26.47 34.15
N ALA A 412 32.40 26.15 33.68
CA ALA A 412 33.19 26.46 32.48
C ALA A 412 34.46 25.57 32.52
N ASN A 413 35.06 25.37 31.33
CA ASN A 413 36.49 25.12 31.06
C ASN A 413 37.12 23.70 31.07
N LYS A 414 37.28 23.21 29.84
CA LYS A 414 38.54 22.95 29.08
C LYS A 414 39.16 21.54 29.12
N TYR A 415 39.58 21.12 27.92
CA TYR A 415 40.19 19.84 27.45
C TYR A 415 39.15 18.72 27.25
N ASP A 416 38.84 18.17 26.07
CA ASP A 416 39.47 18.20 24.75
C ASP A 416 38.41 18.19 23.63
N VAL A 417 38.77 18.86 22.53
CA VAL A 417 38.05 18.79 21.25
C VAL A 417 38.58 17.58 20.48
N TYR A 418 37.71 16.60 20.24
CA TYR A 418 37.70 15.83 19.00
C TYR A 418 36.27 15.80 18.48
N CYS A 419 35.96 16.70 17.54
CA CYS A 419 34.92 16.47 16.56
C CYS A 419 35.43 15.41 15.58
N LEU A 420 34.65 14.36 15.35
CA LEU A 420 34.52 13.76 14.01
C LEU A 420 33.25 12.90 13.96
N SER A 421 32.35 13.38 13.11
CA SER A 421 31.20 12.72 12.50
C SER A 421 31.53 11.37 11.89
N TYR A 422 30.51 10.54 11.65
CA TYR A 422 30.30 9.48 10.62
C TYR A 422 29.35 8.45 11.27
N VAL A 423 28.04 8.42 11.00
CA VAL A 423 27.38 7.96 9.76
C VAL A 423 28.18 6.85 9.09
N THR A 424 27.78 5.60 9.29
CA THR A 424 28.01 4.54 8.31
C THR A 424 26.89 3.51 8.41
N ILE A 425 25.97 3.64 7.46
CA ILE A 425 25.09 2.60 6.94
C ILE A 425 25.99 1.53 6.31
N ARG A 426 25.69 0.24 6.50
CA ARG A 426 26.32 -0.84 5.72
C ARG A 426 25.27 -1.56 4.87
N HIS A 427 25.77 -1.94 3.70
CA HIS A 427 25.16 -2.40 2.46
C HIS A 427 24.26 -3.61 2.56
#